data_AF-A0A841URI9-F1
#
_entry.id   AF-A0A841URI9-F1
#
_cell.length_a   1.000
_cell.length_b   1.000
_cell.length_c   1.000
_cell.angle_alpha   90.00
_cell.angle_beta   90.00
_cell.angle_gamma   90.00
#
_symmetry.space_group_name_H-M   'P 1'
#
loop_
_entity.id
_entity.type
_entity.pdbx_description
1 polymer ?
#
loop_
_entity_poly.entity_id
_entity_poly.type
_entity_poly.pdbx_seq_one_letter_code
_entity_poly.pdbx_strand_id
1 'polypeptide(L)'
;MPLELPNLDDRTYEDLVAEALRLIPNYAPEWTNYNPSDPGITLIEMLAYLTEMLLYRQNRITDDNLRTFLRLLNGPDWVAEQNQDLAQEIQDAVLNLRDEYRAITAEDYEILSQEKFNIWLVQMQQEEKADKLLEKSLKDRCKEWWDTTNLEVKEENLPSKVSQKIKRAYCVPQRYLGAGREEEKKQSKPNYVSVLILPDKDSDSANQLGPQPTTLLRDALQGYLQQRSILTTRLSVVGPTYTPISVEILVARRSDVLTETVSNGIVKAMQQFLDPENWPFSRDVHVSEVYELLEKIDGIDYLTDVLLVSECQPEDQHCLATETLWNDRGEPIGLELYDHYLPANRLKLDQIAIAPSANFLVVQLTIKVRAASGANPDLLKREIKSQTRAFFHPLYPTICALNPTGATNMKIEVTATQTIKLSSLNLVDSQYLETNSLELNLATIITGIAQVTSIQLSSDRNQEPGGWLLIKAGEVIDLRSLVEVNSAITG
;
A
#
# COMPACT_ATOMS: atom_id res chain seq x y z
N MET A 1 20.83 11.22 29.75
CA MET A 1 21.51 11.23 31.07
C MET A 1 22.70 10.29 30.96
N PRO A 2 23.90 10.68 31.40
CA PRO A 2 25.03 9.76 31.44
C PRO A 2 24.69 8.59 32.38
N LEU A 3 25.07 7.38 31.97
CA LEU A 3 25.02 6.21 32.86
C LEU A 3 26.05 6.44 33.96
N GLU A 4 25.61 6.54 35.21
CA GLU A 4 26.51 6.55 36.35
C GLU A 4 27.13 5.15 36.51
N LEU A 5 28.45 5.07 36.49
CA LEU A 5 29.14 3.79 36.67
C LEU A 5 28.93 3.30 38.11
N PRO A 6 28.57 2.02 38.31
CA PRO A 6 28.43 1.47 39.66
C PRO A 6 29.79 1.45 40.35
N ASN A 7 29.82 1.92 41.59
CA ASN A 7 30.98 1.73 42.47
C ASN A 7 31.00 0.26 42.91
N LEU A 8 31.99 -0.51 42.48
CA LEU A 8 32.06 -1.96 42.72
C LEU A 8 32.45 -2.29 44.17
N ASP A 9 33.25 -1.42 44.79
CA ASP A 9 33.66 -1.52 46.19
C ASP A 9 34.03 -0.11 46.67
N ASP A 10 33.34 0.36 47.71
CA ASP A 10 33.46 1.69 48.28
C ASP A 10 34.18 1.72 49.63
N ARG A 11 34.76 0.59 50.07
CA ARG A 11 35.52 0.52 51.33
C ARG A 11 36.71 1.47 51.32
N THR A 12 36.77 2.28 52.37
CA THR A 12 37.87 3.20 52.61
C THR A 12 39.00 2.53 53.39
N TYR A 13 40.15 3.20 53.46
CA TYR A 13 41.24 2.81 54.36
C TYR A 13 40.75 2.53 55.79
N GLU A 14 39.87 3.39 56.32
CA GLU A 14 39.35 3.25 57.69
C GLU A 14 38.51 1.98 57.86
N ASP A 15 37.66 1.68 56.87
CA ASP A 15 36.85 0.46 56.87
C ASP A 15 37.73 -0.80 56.86
N LEU A 16 38.78 -0.78 56.02
CA LEU A 16 39.71 -1.89 55.86
C LEU A 16 40.57 -2.11 57.12
N VAL A 17 41.06 -1.05 57.75
CA VAL A 17 41.80 -1.14 59.02
C VAL A 17 40.86 -1.64 60.13
N ALA A 18 39.66 -1.09 60.24
CA ALA A 18 38.71 -1.49 61.26
C ALA A 18 38.28 -2.96 61.11
N GLU A 19 38.07 -3.43 59.88
CA GLU A 19 37.80 -4.82 59.57
C GLU A 19 38.97 -5.72 59.99
N ALA A 20 40.20 -5.38 59.57
CA ALA A 20 41.40 -6.15 59.91
C ALA A 20 41.61 -6.26 61.43
N LEU A 21 41.44 -5.15 62.18
CA LEU A 21 41.55 -5.14 63.65
C LEU A 21 40.51 -6.05 64.31
N ARG A 22 39.27 -6.09 63.80
CA ARG A 22 38.22 -6.99 64.32
C ARG A 22 38.51 -8.46 64.07
N LEU A 23 39.33 -8.78 63.06
CA LEU A 23 39.71 -10.15 62.73
C LEU A 23 40.89 -10.65 63.59
N ILE A 24 41.72 -9.78 64.16
CA ILE A 24 42.90 -10.19 64.94
C ILE A 24 42.55 -11.17 66.07
N PRO A 25 41.53 -10.94 66.93
CA PRO A 25 41.21 -11.87 68.03
C PRO A 25 40.84 -13.28 67.57
N ASN A 26 40.34 -13.43 66.34
CA ASN A 26 39.97 -14.73 65.77
C ASN A 26 41.18 -15.49 65.20
N TYR A 27 42.14 -14.77 64.60
CA TYR A 27 43.28 -15.39 63.92
C TYR A 27 44.55 -15.45 64.77
N ALA A 28 44.76 -14.49 65.66
CA ALA A 28 45.94 -14.34 66.51
C ALA A 28 45.54 -13.84 67.91
N PRO A 29 44.83 -14.66 68.72
CA PRO A 29 44.34 -14.27 70.04
C PRO A 29 45.47 -13.88 71.03
N GLU A 30 46.70 -14.34 70.80
CA GLU A 30 47.89 -13.96 71.57
C GLU A 30 48.35 -12.52 71.33
N TRP A 31 47.96 -11.91 70.21
CA TRP A 31 48.32 -10.53 69.88
C TRP A 31 47.31 -9.57 70.52
N THR A 32 47.73 -8.95 71.62
CA THR A 32 46.85 -8.10 72.47
C THR A 32 47.17 -6.60 72.39
N ASN A 33 48.30 -6.24 71.79
CA ASN A 33 48.74 -4.86 71.62
C ASN A 33 48.31 -4.31 70.26
N TYR A 34 47.35 -3.38 70.25
CA TYR A 34 46.84 -2.75 69.03
C TYR A 34 47.23 -1.28 68.90
N ASN A 35 48.31 -0.87 69.57
CA ASN A 35 48.77 0.52 69.53
C ASN A 35 49.41 0.85 68.17
N PRO A 36 49.33 2.11 67.70
CA PRO A 36 49.95 2.52 66.43
C PRO A 36 51.47 2.32 66.35
N SER A 37 52.14 2.25 67.50
CA SER A 37 53.58 1.97 67.59
C SER A 37 53.94 0.50 67.38
N ASP A 38 52.95 -0.40 67.34
CA ASP A 38 53.14 -1.81 67.04
C ASP A 38 53.46 -1.98 65.53
N PRO A 39 54.63 -2.56 65.16
CA PRO A 39 54.97 -2.78 63.76
C PRO A 39 53.93 -3.60 62.99
N GLY A 40 53.23 -4.52 63.64
CA GLY A 40 52.18 -5.31 63.01
C GLY A 40 50.96 -4.47 62.66
N ILE A 41 50.61 -3.48 63.49
CA ILE A 41 49.52 -2.54 63.20
C ILE A 41 49.92 -1.64 62.03
N THR A 42 51.17 -1.16 62.00
CA THR A 42 51.71 -0.41 60.85
C THR A 42 51.63 -1.20 59.54
N LEU A 43 51.87 -2.53 59.57
CA LEU A 43 51.71 -3.38 58.39
C LEU A 43 50.25 -3.52 57.95
N ILE A 44 49.30 -3.62 58.89
CA ILE A 44 47.86 -3.63 58.59
C ILE A 44 47.46 -2.32 57.91
N GLU A 45 47.88 -1.19 58.46
CA GLU A 45 47.62 0.14 57.88
C GLU A 45 48.21 0.26 56.47
N MET A 46 49.46 -0.17 56.26
CA MET A 46 50.08 -0.15 54.93
C MET A 46 49.31 -1.03 53.93
N LEU A 47 48.90 -2.23 54.33
CA LEU A 47 48.13 -3.14 53.48
C LEU A 47 46.73 -2.61 53.19
N ALA A 48 46.06 -1.98 54.16
CA ALA A 48 44.78 -1.31 53.95
C ALA A 48 44.91 -0.19 52.92
N TYR A 49 45.95 0.65 53.01
CA TYR A 49 46.22 1.70 52.03
C TYR A 49 46.48 1.14 50.63
N LEU A 50 47.31 0.09 50.51
CA LEU A 50 47.56 -0.58 49.23
C LEU A 50 46.28 -1.18 48.65
N THR A 51 45.40 -1.69 49.51
CA THR A 51 44.12 -2.29 49.11
C THR A 51 43.15 -1.22 48.61
N GLU A 52 42.99 -0.10 49.32
CA GLU A 52 42.19 1.05 48.87
C GLU A 52 42.69 1.59 47.51
N MET A 53 44.00 1.66 47.29
CA MET A 53 44.55 2.02 45.98
C MET A 53 44.15 1.04 44.87
N LEU A 54 44.05 -0.26 45.18
CA LEU A 54 43.57 -1.27 44.22
C LEU A 54 42.07 -1.13 43.96
N LEU A 55 41.25 -0.90 45.01
CA LEU A 55 39.81 -0.66 44.88
C LEU A 55 39.53 0.58 44.00
N TYR A 56 40.26 1.67 44.24
CA TYR A 56 40.19 2.87 43.41
C TYR A 56 40.49 2.60 41.92
N ARG A 57 41.50 1.76 41.62
CA ARG A 57 41.85 1.39 40.24
C ARG A 57 40.81 0.47 39.62
N GLN A 58 40.25 -0.45 40.41
CA GLN A 58 39.22 -1.37 39.96
C GLN A 58 37.94 -0.64 39.53
N ASN A 59 37.60 0.45 40.21
CA ASN A 59 36.44 1.30 39.88
C ASN A 59 36.65 2.19 38.64
N ARG A 60 37.76 2.03 37.90
CA ARG A 60 38.08 2.84 36.72
C ARG A 60 38.12 1.97 35.46
N ILE A 61 37.45 2.46 34.42
CA ILE A 61 37.61 1.95 33.05
C ILE A 61 38.54 2.94 32.34
N THR A 62 39.71 2.48 31.90
CA THR A 62 40.69 3.31 31.18
C THR A 62 40.34 3.43 29.71
N ASP A 63 40.86 4.47 29.06
CA ASP A 63 40.76 4.69 27.62
C ASP A 63 41.30 3.50 26.80
N ASP A 64 42.36 2.86 27.27
CA ASP A 64 42.92 1.65 26.64
C ASP A 64 41.93 0.47 26.68
N ASN A 65 41.19 0.31 27.78
CA ASN A 65 40.15 -0.70 27.88
C ASN A 65 39.01 -0.39 26.91
N LEU A 66 38.57 0.86 26.85
CA LEU A 66 37.54 1.32 25.91
C LEU A 66 37.94 1.08 24.46
N ARG A 67 39.17 1.40 24.07
CA ARG A 67 39.71 1.11 22.73
C ARG A 67 39.79 -0.37 22.42
N THR A 68 40.11 -1.20 23.43
CA THR A 68 40.07 -2.65 23.27
C THR A 68 38.64 -3.15 23.02
N PHE A 69 37.65 -2.61 23.75
CA PHE A 69 36.24 -2.92 23.48
C PHE A 69 35.79 -2.45 22.09
N LEU A 70 36.19 -1.26 21.65
CA LEU A 70 35.91 -0.78 20.29
C LEU A 70 36.50 -1.70 19.23
N ARG A 71 37.73 -2.18 19.42
CA ARG A 71 38.34 -3.17 18.54
C ARG A 71 37.56 -4.50 18.52
N LEU A 72 37.05 -4.96 19.65
CA LEU A 72 36.21 -6.15 19.70
C LEU A 72 34.89 -5.98 18.95
N LEU A 73 34.30 -4.79 19.00
CA LEU A 73 33.05 -4.47 18.31
C LEU A 73 33.22 -4.31 16.80
N ASN A 74 34.29 -3.62 16.38
CA ASN A 74 34.55 -3.30 14.97
C ASN A 74 35.38 -4.37 14.23
N GLY A 75 36.02 -5.28 14.96
CA GLY A 75 36.79 -6.39 14.40
C GLY A 75 38.32 -6.23 14.51
N PRO A 76 39.07 -7.29 14.14
CA PRO A 76 40.50 -7.39 14.40
C PRO A 76 41.34 -6.35 13.64
N ASP A 77 40.84 -5.92 12.48
CA ASP A 77 41.48 -4.95 11.57
C ASP A 77 41.13 -3.49 11.91
N TRP A 78 40.26 -3.26 12.90
CA TRP A 78 39.95 -1.91 13.34
C TRP A 78 41.16 -1.27 14.01
N VAL A 79 41.51 -0.07 13.56
CA VAL A 79 42.61 0.73 14.08
C VAL A 79 42.06 2.09 14.48
N ALA A 80 42.41 2.55 15.69
CA ALA A 80 42.06 3.88 16.15
C ALA A 80 42.68 4.95 15.24
N GLU A 81 41.88 5.92 14.83
CA GLU A 81 42.38 7.04 14.05
C GLU A 81 43.26 7.92 14.93
N GLN A 82 44.49 8.22 14.49
CA GLN A 82 45.51 8.88 15.33
C GLN A 82 45.11 10.26 15.87
N ASN A 83 44.07 10.90 15.31
CA ASN A 83 43.63 12.25 15.64
C ASN A 83 42.17 12.35 16.09
N GLN A 84 41.46 11.24 16.27
CA GLN A 84 40.06 11.26 16.66
C GLN A 84 39.91 11.15 18.18
N ASP A 85 38.94 11.87 18.74
CA ASP A 85 38.60 11.79 20.16
C ASP A 85 37.94 10.44 20.47
N LEU A 86 38.30 9.81 21.59
CA LEU A 86 37.75 8.50 21.99
C LEU A 86 36.23 8.54 22.12
N ALA A 87 35.67 9.66 22.60
CA ALA A 87 34.22 9.82 22.68
C ALA A 87 33.56 9.74 21.30
N GLN A 88 34.20 10.29 20.27
CA GLN A 88 33.73 10.22 18.90
C GLN A 88 33.87 8.80 18.34
N GLU A 89 35.00 8.11 18.60
CA GLU A 89 35.18 6.70 18.20
C GLU A 89 34.08 5.81 18.80
N ILE A 90 33.72 6.03 20.07
CA ILE A 90 32.63 5.31 20.74
C ILE A 90 31.29 5.63 20.08
N GLN A 91 31.02 6.90 19.82
CA GLN A 91 29.77 7.32 19.18
C GLN A 91 29.62 6.66 17.80
N ASP A 92 30.66 6.72 16.98
CA ASP A 92 30.65 6.16 15.63
C ASP A 92 30.45 4.64 15.66
N ALA A 93 31.15 3.93 16.55
CA ALA A 93 30.96 2.48 16.72
C ALA A 93 29.53 2.12 17.15
N VAL A 94 28.95 2.86 18.10
CA VAL A 94 27.56 2.63 18.55
C VAL A 94 26.55 2.94 17.46
N LEU A 95 26.77 3.98 16.66
CA LEU A 95 25.92 4.30 15.52
C LEU A 95 26.01 3.21 14.43
N ASN A 96 27.21 2.72 14.15
CA ASN A 96 27.43 1.64 13.18
C ASN A 96 26.82 0.30 13.63
N LEU A 97 26.78 0.02 14.94
CA LEU A 97 26.08 -1.17 15.47
C LEU A 97 24.56 -1.12 15.26
N ARG A 98 23.99 0.08 15.09
CA ARG A 98 22.57 0.27 14.80
C ARG A 98 22.29 0.23 13.30
N ASP A 99 23.31 0.19 12.45
CA ASP A 99 23.13 0.12 11.02
C ASP A 99 22.53 -1.24 10.64
N GLU A 100 21.34 -1.23 10.01
CA GLU A 100 20.69 -2.47 9.62
C GLU A 100 21.48 -3.14 8.48
N TYR A 101 22.28 -4.15 8.83
CA TYR A 101 22.97 -4.96 7.83
C TYR A 101 22.17 -6.20 7.41
N ARG A 102 21.34 -6.77 8.29
CA ARG A 102 20.56 -7.99 8.03
C ARG A 102 19.06 -7.73 8.06
N ALA A 103 18.33 -8.46 7.24
CA ALA A 103 16.88 -8.47 7.24
C ALA A 103 16.34 -9.59 8.13
N ILE A 104 15.60 -9.23 9.18
CA ILE A 104 14.88 -10.15 10.07
C ILE A 104 13.37 -9.89 9.97
N THR A 105 12.97 -8.62 10.01
CA THR A 105 11.58 -8.17 9.90
C THR A 105 11.23 -7.78 8.46
N ALA A 106 9.93 -7.61 8.18
CA ALA A 106 9.46 -7.11 6.89
C ALA A 106 9.96 -5.67 6.63
N GLU A 107 9.98 -4.84 7.67
CA GLU A 107 10.47 -3.46 7.61
C GLU A 107 11.97 -3.42 7.27
N ASP A 108 12.78 -4.34 7.81
CA ASP A 108 14.21 -4.41 7.48
C ASP A 108 14.41 -4.68 5.97
N TYR A 109 13.60 -5.57 5.37
CA TYR A 109 13.65 -5.83 3.93
C TYR A 109 13.30 -4.59 3.12
N GLU A 110 12.33 -3.80 3.57
CA GLU A 110 11.89 -2.56 2.89
C GLU A 110 12.99 -1.49 2.94
N ILE A 111 13.55 -1.23 4.13
CA ILE A 111 14.64 -0.25 4.34
C ILE A 111 15.88 -0.64 3.55
N LEU A 112 16.30 -1.92 3.63
CA LEU A 112 17.46 -2.42 2.89
C LEU A 112 17.28 -2.27 1.37
N SER A 113 16.07 -2.48 0.87
CA SER A 113 15.76 -2.40 -0.56
C SER A 113 15.67 -0.97 -1.08
N GLN A 114 15.04 -0.06 -0.33
CA GLN A 114 14.79 1.30 -0.79
C GLN A 114 15.95 2.25 -0.49
N GLU A 115 16.53 2.17 0.70
CA GLU A 115 17.54 3.14 1.13
C GLU A 115 18.95 2.61 0.90
N LYS A 116 19.28 1.48 1.54
CA LYS A 116 20.65 0.96 1.58
C LYS A 116 21.12 0.43 0.23
N PHE A 117 20.27 -0.30 -0.49
CA PHE A 117 20.59 -0.80 -1.82
C PHE A 117 20.83 0.33 -2.82
N ASN A 118 20.01 1.39 -2.80
CA ASN A 118 20.19 2.52 -3.71
C ASN A 118 21.51 3.27 -3.46
N ILE A 119 21.89 3.45 -2.19
CA ILE A 119 23.18 4.05 -1.82
C ILE A 119 24.33 3.15 -2.28
N TRP A 120 24.25 1.86 -1.96
CA TRP A 120 25.24 0.86 -2.35
C TRP A 120 25.40 0.76 -3.87
N LEU A 121 24.31 0.79 -4.63
CA LEU A 121 24.34 0.76 -6.10
C LEU A 121 25.10 1.96 -6.67
N VAL A 122 24.85 3.16 -6.14
CA VAL A 122 25.57 4.38 -6.56
C VAL A 122 27.06 4.26 -6.26
N GLN A 123 27.43 3.71 -5.10
CA GLN A 123 28.82 3.45 -4.76
C GLN A 123 29.47 2.47 -5.76
N MET A 124 28.81 1.34 -6.03
CA MET A 124 29.31 0.34 -6.99
C MET A 124 29.50 0.93 -8.40
N GLN A 125 28.61 1.83 -8.83
CA GLN A 125 28.73 2.54 -10.11
C GLN A 125 29.92 3.51 -10.14
N GLN A 126 30.22 4.17 -9.02
CA GLN A 126 31.38 5.06 -8.91
C GLN A 126 32.69 4.28 -8.91
N GLU A 127 32.74 3.17 -8.18
CA GLU A 127 33.90 2.26 -8.14
C GLU A 127 34.16 1.63 -9.50
N GLU A 128 33.13 1.13 -10.18
CA GLU A 128 33.25 0.61 -11.55
C GLU A 128 33.90 1.65 -12.48
N LYS A 129 33.47 2.91 -12.37
CA LYS A 129 33.98 4.01 -13.18
C LYS A 129 35.43 4.36 -12.83
N ALA A 130 35.78 4.40 -11.55
CA ALA A 130 37.14 4.66 -11.08
C ALA A 130 38.10 3.55 -11.53
N ASP A 131 37.71 2.29 -11.35
CA ASP A 131 38.55 1.14 -11.71
C ASP A 131 38.67 0.96 -13.23
N LYS A 132 37.67 1.42 -13.99
CA LYS A 132 37.78 1.54 -15.45
C LYS A 132 38.87 2.54 -15.86
N LEU A 133 39.04 3.64 -15.14
CA LEU A 133 40.11 4.62 -15.39
C LEU A 133 41.50 4.05 -15.01
N LEU A 134 41.54 3.09 -14.09
CA LEU A 134 42.75 2.38 -13.68
C LEU A 134 43.04 1.12 -14.53
N GLU A 135 42.29 0.90 -15.62
CA GLU A 135 42.47 -0.23 -16.55
C GLU A 135 42.46 -1.62 -15.89
N LYS A 136 41.76 -1.78 -14.76
CA LYS A 136 41.63 -3.08 -14.08
C LYS A 136 40.81 -4.06 -14.93
N SER A 137 41.02 -5.37 -14.70
CA SER A 137 40.23 -6.42 -15.35
C SER A 137 38.75 -6.33 -14.99
N LEU A 138 37.83 -6.80 -15.85
CA LEU A 138 36.37 -6.77 -15.59
C LEU A 138 35.98 -7.43 -14.26
N LYS A 139 36.68 -8.52 -13.90
CA LYS A 139 36.43 -9.24 -12.65
C LYS A 139 36.89 -8.46 -11.43
N ASP A 140 38.04 -7.79 -11.53
CA ASP A 140 38.59 -7.00 -10.43
C ASP A 140 37.86 -5.66 -10.25
N ARG A 141 37.41 -5.03 -11.35
CA ARG A 141 36.66 -3.76 -11.37
C ARG A 141 35.37 -3.78 -10.55
N CYS A 142 34.71 -4.93 -10.51
CA CYS A 142 33.37 -5.09 -9.91
C CYS A 142 33.32 -6.30 -8.98
N LYS A 143 34.45 -6.65 -8.34
CA LYS A 143 34.55 -7.86 -7.51
C LYS A 143 33.48 -7.89 -6.42
N GLU A 144 33.33 -6.81 -5.65
CA GLU A 144 32.31 -6.72 -4.59
C GLU A 144 30.89 -6.86 -5.13
N TRP A 145 30.60 -6.21 -6.26
CA TRP A 145 29.32 -6.33 -6.95
C TRP A 145 29.01 -7.79 -7.34
N TRP A 146 29.97 -8.51 -7.91
CA TRP A 146 29.79 -9.92 -8.28
C TRP A 146 29.65 -10.83 -7.08
N ASP A 147 30.49 -10.63 -6.06
CA ASP A 147 30.46 -11.42 -4.83
C ASP A 147 29.11 -11.22 -4.11
N THR A 148 28.58 -9.98 -4.12
CA THR A 148 27.31 -9.62 -3.47
C THR A 148 26.08 -10.08 -4.23
N THR A 149 26.01 -9.79 -5.54
CA THR A 149 24.83 -10.11 -6.36
C THR A 149 24.79 -11.56 -6.81
N ASN A 150 25.92 -12.27 -6.77
CA ASN A 150 26.11 -13.59 -7.33
C ASN A 150 25.74 -13.68 -8.83
N LEU A 151 25.83 -12.56 -9.54
CA LEU A 151 25.63 -12.47 -10.99
C LEU A 151 26.86 -12.98 -11.76
N GLU A 152 26.63 -13.49 -12.96
CA GLU A 152 27.72 -13.84 -13.86
C GLU A 152 28.50 -12.59 -14.31
N VAL A 153 29.84 -12.71 -14.31
CA VAL A 153 30.76 -11.64 -14.71
C VAL A 153 30.63 -11.37 -16.22
N LYS A 154 29.78 -10.41 -16.58
CA LYS A 154 29.48 -9.99 -17.96
C LYS A 154 29.26 -8.47 -18.05
N GLU A 155 29.53 -7.88 -19.21
CA GLU A 155 29.33 -6.44 -19.45
C GLU A 155 27.86 -5.99 -19.36
N GLU A 156 26.93 -6.89 -19.63
CA GLU A 156 25.48 -6.64 -19.55
C GLU A 156 24.94 -6.51 -18.11
N ASN A 157 25.66 -7.06 -17.13
CA ASN A 157 25.23 -7.12 -15.73
C ASN A 157 25.97 -6.14 -14.82
N LEU A 158 26.68 -5.17 -15.40
CA LEU A 158 27.47 -4.20 -14.62
C LEU A 158 26.58 -3.28 -13.78
N PRO A 159 27.09 -2.76 -12.64
CA PRO A 159 26.36 -1.77 -11.84
C PRO A 159 25.84 -0.60 -12.67
N SER A 160 26.64 -0.11 -13.64
CA SER A 160 26.28 0.99 -14.55
C SER A 160 25.11 0.67 -15.50
N LYS A 161 24.74 -0.60 -15.66
CA LYS A 161 23.58 -1.03 -16.45
C LYS A 161 22.28 -0.99 -15.68
N VAL A 162 22.33 -0.93 -14.35
CA VAL A 162 21.15 -0.71 -13.51
C VAL A 162 20.82 0.78 -13.52
N SER A 163 19.91 1.17 -14.41
CA SER A 163 19.54 2.58 -14.65
C SER A 163 18.42 3.10 -13.75
N GLN A 164 17.68 2.20 -13.12
CA GLN A 164 16.56 2.45 -12.22
C GLN A 164 17.01 2.49 -10.76
N LYS A 165 16.35 3.33 -9.96
CA LYS A 165 16.41 3.28 -8.50
C LYS A 165 15.12 2.75 -7.94
N ILE A 166 15.20 2.10 -6.78
CA ILE A 166 14.00 1.62 -6.08
C ILE A 166 13.37 2.81 -5.38
N LYS A 167 12.18 3.21 -5.82
CA LYS A 167 11.45 4.32 -5.20
C LYS A 167 10.66 3.86 -3.99
N ARG A 168 10.07 2.66 -4.07
CA ARG A 168 9.36 2.01 -2.96
C ARG A 168 9.65 0.52 -2.95
N ALA A 169 9.67 -0.03 -1.74
CA ALA A 169 9.71 -1.46 -1.50
C ALA A 169 8.59 -1.85 -0.53
N TYR A 170 8.07 -3.06 -0.67
CA TYR A 170 7.11 -3.64 0.27
C TYR A 170 7.39 -5.13 0.45
N CYS A 171 7.46 -5.58 1.69
CA CYS A 171 7.79 -6.95 2.00
C CYS A 171 6.52 -7.75 2.35
N VAL A 172 6.27 -8.81 1.59
CA VAL A 172 5.16 -9.74 1.82
C VAL A 172 5.71 -11.05 2.41
N PRO A 173 5.63 -11.24 3.74
CA PRO A 173 6.11 -12.45 4.38
C PRO A 173 5.21 -13.65 4.07
N GLN A 174 5.78 -14.84 4.10
CA GLN A 174 5.08 -16.12 3.86
C GLN A 174 4.36 -16.18 2.53
N ARG A 175 4.89 -15.51 1.49
CA ARG A 175 4.29 -15.46 0.17
C ARG A 175 5.34 -15.61 -0.92
N TYR A 176 5.01 -16.32 -1.99
CA TYR A 176 5.86 -16.44 -3.18
C TYR A 176 5.19 -15.78 -4.37
N LEU A 177 5.41 -14.48 -4.52
CA LEU A 177 4.82 -13.67 -5.59
C LEU A 177 5.45 -13.94 -6.96
N GLY A 178 6.60 -14.62 -7.01
CA GLY A 178 7.21 -15.11 -8.25
C GLY A 178 6.53 -16.35 -8.85
N ALA A 179 5.43 -16.85 -8.26
CA ALA A 179 4.66 -17.95 -8.84
C ALA A 179 4.02 -17.56 -10.18
N GLY A 180 3.87 -18.52 -11.10
CA GLY A 180 3.29 -18.26 -12.42
C GLY A 180 1.77 -18.06 -12.43
N ARG A 181 1.05 -18.53 -11.41
CA ARG A 181 -0.41 -18.44 -11.31
C ARG A 181 -0.81 -17.57 -10.12
N GLU A 182 -1.79 -16.68 -10.30
CA GLU A 182 -2.27 -15.78 -9.23
C GLU A 182 -2.78 -16.52 -7.99
N GLU A 183 -3.49 -17.63 -8.16
CA GLU A 183 -3.96 -18.47 -7.05
C GLU A 183 -2.82 -18.96 -6.15
N GLU A 184 -1.66 -19.27 -6.74
CA GLU A 184 -0.48 -19.70 -5.97
C GLU A 184 0.21 -18.53 -5.26
N LYS A 185 0.11 -17.32 -5.80
CA LYS A 185 0.62 -16.10 -5.15
C LYS A 185 -0.21 -15.72 -3.93
N LYS A 186 -1.53 -15.99 -3.94
CA LYS A 186 -2.42 -15.73 -2.80
C LYS A 186 -2.25 -16.74 -1.66
N GLN A 187 -1.72 -17.94 -1.94
CA GLN A 187 -1.51 -18.96 -0.92
C GLN A 187 -0.34 -18.63 0.02
N SER A 188 -0.50 -18.92 1.31
CA SER A 188 0.60 -18.85 2.26
C SER A 188 1.65 -19.92 1.94
N LYS A 189 2.91 -19.50 1.86
CA LYS A 189 4.10 -20.36 1.69
C LYS A 189 5.13 -20.05 2.78
N PRO A 190 5.25 -20.92 3.80
CA PRO A 190 6.25 -20.76 4.84
C PRO A 190 7.68 -20.65 4.29
N ASN A 191 8.53 -19.92 5.00
CA ASN A 191 9.94 -19.66 4.67
C ASN A 191 10.16 -18.86 3.36
N TYR A 192 9.10 -18.44 2.68
CA TYR A 192 9.21 -17.50 1.57
C TYR A 192 9.01 -16.06 2.04
N VAL A 193 9.83 -15.17 1.51
CA VAL A 193 9.65 -13.72 1.61
C VAL A 193 9.68 -13.16 0.20
N SER A 194 8.63 -12.43 -0.18
CA SER A 194 8.62 -11.71 -1.45
C SER A 194 8.80 -10.22 -1.19
N VAL A 195 9.77 -9.60 -1.86
CA VAL A 195 9.97 -8.16 -1.83
C VAL A 195 9.47 -7.58 -3.14
N LEU A 196 8.43 -6.78 -3.03
CA LEU A 196 7.82 -6.05 -4.11
C LEU A 196 8.53 -4.71 -4.28
N ILE A 197 8.98 -4.36 -5.49
CA ILE A 197 9.69 -3.11 -5.75
C ILE A 197 9.03 -2.28 -6.84
N LEU A 198 8.92 -0.97 -6.59
CA LEU A 198 8.47 0.04 -7.54
C LEU A 198 9.66 0.93 -7.91
N PRO A 199 10.11 0.97 -9.18
CA PRO A 199 11.23 1.80 -9.58
C PRO A 199 10.84 3.27 -9.83
N ASP A 200 11.83 4.15 -9.85
CA ASP A 200 11.70 5.61 -10.06
C ASP A 200 11.41 6.02 -11.51
N LYS A 201 11.69 5.13 -12.47
CA LYS A 201 11.51 5.36 -13.90
C LYS A 201 10.75 4.20 -14.52
N ASP A 202 9.92 4.57 -15.48
CA ASP A 202 9.31 3.64 -16.41
C ASP A 202 10.41 3.08 -17.33
N SER A 203 11.02 1.94 -16.95
CA SER A 203 12.13 1.37 -17.72
C SER A 203 11.72 0.89 -19.10
N ASP A 204 10.42 0.73 -19.31
CA ASP A 204 9.84 0.42 -20.61
C ASP A 204 8.66 1.35 -20.82
N SER A 205 8.83 2.34 -21.70
CA SER A 205 7.74 3.17 -22.24
C SER A 205 6.62 2.37 -22.95
N ALA A 206 6.67 1.04 -22.88
CA ALA A 206 5.65 0.11 -23.33
C ALA A 206 4.57 -0.17 -22.26
N ASN A 207 4.85 0.00 -20.96
CA ASN A 207 3.84 -0.30 -19.94
C ASN A 207 3.01 0.94 -19.58
N GLN A 208 1.86 1.09 -20.24
CA GLN A 208 0.97 2.25 -20.06
C GLN A 208 0.37 2.36 -18.65
N LEU A 209 0.42 1.30 -17.85
CA LEU A 209 -0.18 1.24 -16.51
C LEU A 209 0.74 1.76 -15.40
N GLY A 210 2.06 1.73 -15.60
CA GLY A 210 3.02 2.19 -14.61
C GLY A 210 4.37 1.48 -14.66
N PRO A 211 5.34 1.97 -13.86
CA PRO A 211 6.72 1.52 -13.94
C PRO A 211 6.91 0.06 -13.51
N GLN A 212 7.76 -0.68 -14.24
CA GLN A 212 8.13 -2.06 -13.92
C GLN A 212 9.64 -2.17 -13.68
N PRO A 213 10.10 -3.01 -12.73
CA PRO A 213 11.53 -3.22 -12.53
C PRO A 213 12.13 -4.11 -13.62
N THR A 214 13.26 -3.67 -14.19
CA THR A 214 14.06 -4.49 -15.10
C THR A 214 14.49 -5.81 -14.46
N THR A 215 14.73 -6.84 -15.28
CA THR A 215 15.29 -8.13 -14.81
C THR A 215 16.60 -7.91 -14.03
N LEU A 216 17.50 -7.09 -14.56
CA LEU A 216 18.78 -6.81 -13.93
C LEU A 216 18.63 -6.14 -12.55
N LEU A 217 17.71 -5.17 -12.39
CA LEU A 217 17.44 -4.56 -11.09
C LEU A 217 16.95 -5.61 -10.08
N ARG A 218 16.02 -6.48 -10.50
CA ARG A 218 15.49 -7.55 -9.64
C ARG A 218 16.57 -8.54 -9.22
N ASP A 219 17.38 -9.00 -10.17
CA ASP A 219 18.43 -9.99 -9.89
C ASP A 219 19.53 -9.41 -8.99
N ALA A 220 19.94 -8.16 -9.24
CA ALA A 220 20.91 -7.46 -8.40
C ALA A 220 20.41 -7.28 -6.96
N LEU A 221 19.17 -6.82 -6.78
CA LEU A 221 18.58 -6.67 -5.45
C LEU A 221 18.42 -8.03 -4.76
N GLN A 222 17.97 -9.06 -5.49
CA GLN A 222 17.79 -10.39 -4.94
C GLN A 222 19.11 -10.94 -4.39
N GLY A 223 20.22 -10.81 -5.12
CA GLY A 223 21.54 -11.19 -4.62
C GLY A 223 21.97 -10.38 -3.40
N TYR A 224 21.80 -9.06 -3.45
CA TYR A 224 22.11 -8.15 -2.34
C TYR A 224 21.39 -8.52 -1.04
N LEU A 225 20.09 -8.80 -1.12
CA LEU A 225 19.27 -9.18 0.03
C LEU A 225 19.50 -10.64 0.47
N GLN A 226 19.89 -11.53 -0.45
CA GLN A 226 20.15 -12.94 -0.12
C GLN A 226 21.30 -13.09 0.88
N GLN A 227 22.36 -12.28 0.77
CA GLN A 227 23.47 -12.27 1.74
C GLN A 227 23.05 -11.76 3.13
N ARG A 228 21.99 -10.95 3.17
CA ARG A 228 21.49 -10.25 4.35
C ARG A 228 20.29 -10.94 5.00
N SER A 229 19.73 -11.95 4.33
CA SER A 229 18.60 -12.75 4.82
C SER A 229 19.05 -13.77 5.87
N ILE A 230 18.12 -14.17 6.73
CA ILE A 230 18.34 -15.28 7.68
C ILE A 230 18.47 -16.63 6.94
N LEU A 231 19.11 -17.60 7.61
CA LEU A 231 19.23 -18.95 7.08
C LEU A 231 17.85 -19.56 6.81
N THR A 232 17.73 -20.30 5.71
CA THR A 232 16.50 -20.98 5.22
C THR A 232 15.42 -20.09 4.60
N THR A 233 15.54 -18.76 4.64
CA THR A 233 14.64 -17.87 3.91
C THR A 233 14.84 -17.98 2.40
N ARG A 234 13.73 -18.17 1.68
CA ARG A 234 13.67 -18.14 0.23
C ARG A 234 13.14 -16.78 -0.21
N LEU A 235 14.01 -15.99 -0.79
CA LEU A 235 13.69 -14.65 -1.25
C LEU A 235 13.19 -14.67 -2.70
N SER A 236 12.23 -13.81 -3.02
CA SER A 236 11.82 -13.49 -4.39
C SER A 236 11.64 -11.99 -4.53
N VAL A 237 12.29 -11.38 -5.53
CA VAL A 237 12.08 -9.97 -5.86
C VAL A 237 11.16 -9.84 -7.07
N VAL A 238 10.07 -9.07 -6.94
CA VAL A 238 9.04 -8.93 -7.97
C VAL A 238 8.65 -7.47 -8.21
N GLY A 239 8.12 -7.19 -9.39
CA GLY A 239 7.43 -5.93 -9.69
C GLY A 239 5.93 -5.99 -9.34
N PRO A 240 5.26 -4.84 -9.30
CA PRO A 240 3.83 -4.77 -9.02
C PRO A 240 3.00 -5.32 -10.16
N THR A 241 1.81 -5.83 -9.82
CA THR A 241 0.75 -6.03 -10.80
C THR A 241 -0.16 -4.83 -10.73
N TYR A 242 -0.45 -4.22 -11.87
CA TYR A 242 -1.31 -3.05 -11.94
C TYR A 242 -2.76 -3.46 -12.12
N THR A 243 -3.63 -2.88 -11.30
CA THR A 243 -5.07 -3.03 -11.42
C THR A 243 -5.61 -1.73 -12.02
N PRO A 244 -5.98 -1.71 -13.31
CA PRO A 244 -6.56 -0.53 -13.92
C PRO A 244 -7.89 -0.22 -13.28
N ILE A 245 -8.09 1.04 -12.90
CA ILE A 245 -9.32 1.52 -12.29
C ILE A 245 -9.85 2.66 -13.15
N SER A 246 -11.00 2.40 -13.76
CA SER A 246 -11.85 3.42 -14.36
C SER A 246 -12.95 3.79 -13.38
N VAL A 247 -13.44 5.02 -13.48
CA VAL A 247 -14.55 5.48 -12.64
C VAL A 247 -15.62 6.07 -13.53
N GLU A 248 -16.83 5.54 -13.42
CA GLU A 248 -18.00 6.17 -14.01
C GLU A 248 -18.61 7.12 -12.99
N ILE A 249 -18.76 8.39 -13.37
CA ILE A 249 -19.19 9.44 -12.45
C ILE A 249 -20.39 10.16 -13.04
N LEU A 250 -21.45 10.28 -12.26
CA LEU A 250 -22.57 11.16 -12.51
C LEU A 250 -22.60 12.25 -11.44
N VAL A 251 -22.38 13.49 -11.86
CA VAL A 251 -22.21 14.62 -10.95
C VAL A 251 -23.11 15.79 -11.29
N ALA A 252 -23.65 16.41 -10.24
CA ALA A 252 -24.38 17.66 -10.32
C ALA A 252 -23.43 18.82 -10.08
N ARG A 253 -23.28 19.69 -11.08
CA ARG A 253 -22.51 20.93 -10.93
C ARG A 253 -23.40 22.09 -10.52
N ARG A 254 -22.82 23.06 -9.80
CA ARG A 254 -23.46 24.36 -9.59
C ARG A 254 -23.67 25.08 -10.94
N SER A 255 -24.73 25.87 -11.03
CA SER A 255 -25.14 26.53 -12.27
C SER A 255 -24.15 27.61 -12.74
N ASP A 256 -23.37 28.18 -11.83
CA ASP A 256 -22.40 29.27 -12.05
C ASP A 256 -21.01 28.79 -12.52
N VAL A 257 -20.74 27.49 -12.48
CA VAL A 257 -19.44 26.91 -12.87
C VAL A 257 -19.53 26.23 -14.24
N LEU A 258 -18.48 26.40 -15.06
CA LEU A 258 -18.37 25.75 -16.36
C LEU A 258 -18.12 24.24 -16.22
N THR A 259 -18.74 23.44 -17.09
CA THR A 259 -18.57 21.98 -17.11
C THR A 259 -17.10 21.56 -17.26
N GLU A 260 -16.32 22.26 -18.09
CA GLU A 260 -14.91 21.96 -18.34
C GLU A 260 -14.04 22.14 -17.08
N THR A 261 -14.35 23.12 -16.24
CA THR A 261 -13.63 23.35 -14.98
C THR A 261 -13.81 22.16 -14.03
N VAL A 262 -15.05 21.66 -13.93
CA VAL A 262 -15.38 20.50 -13.09
C VAL A 262 -14.75 19.22 -13.66
N SER A 263 -14.87 18.97 -14.97
CA SER A 263 -14.29 17.76 -15.59
C SER A 263 -12.77 17.69 -15.43
N ASN A 264 -12.07 18.81 -15.64
CA ASN A 264 -10.61 18.87 -15.46
C ASN A 264 -10.22 18.70 -13.98
N GLY A 265 -11.00 19.26 -13.06
CA GLY A 265 -10.84 19.05 -11.62
C GLY A 265 -10.95 17.59 -11.22
N ILE A 266 -11.99 16.89 -11.72
CA ILE A 266 -12.22 15.46 -11.46
C ILE A 266 -11.06 14.62 -11.99
N VAL A 267 -10.67 14.82 -13.26
CA VAL A 267 -9.57 14.07 -13.88
C VAL A 267 -8.28 14.24 -13.08
N LYS A 268 -7.93 15.47 -12.71
CA LYS A 268 -6.73 15.77 -11.93
C LYS A 268 -6.78 15.13 -10.53
N ALA A 269 -7.92 15.23 -9.84
CA ALA A 269 -8.08 14.66 -8.50
C ALA A 269 -7.93 13.13 -8.54
N MET A 270 -8.57 12.47 -9.50
CA MET A 270 -8.50 11.01 -9.66
C MET A 270 -7.11 10.53 -10.07
N GLN A 271 -6.41 11.27 -10.94
CA GLN A 271 -5.01 11.00 -11.29
C GLN A 271 -4.09 11.04 -10.07
N GLN A 272 -4.28 12.01 -9.18
CA GLN A 272 -3.48 12.15 -7.97
C GLN A 272 -3.85 11.10 -6.91
N PHE A 273 -5.13 10.75 -6.80
CA PHE A 273 -5.62 9.80 -5.81
C PHE A 273 -5.21 8.36 -6.12
N LEU A 274 -5.34 7.93 -7.38
CA LEU A 274 -4.99 6.57 -7.83
C LEU A 274 -3.54 6.48 -8.34
N ASP A 275 -2.66 7.32 -7.83
CA ASP A 275 -1.24 7.30 -8.17
C ASP A 275 -0.56 6.10 -7.46
N PRO A 276 -0.06 5.10 -8.21
CA PRO A 276 0.58 3.92 -7.62
C PRO A 276 1.81 4.28 -6.77
N GLU A 277 2.45 5.42 -7.02
CA GLU A 277 3.60 5.85 -6.24
C GLU A 277 3.21 6.27 -4.81
N ASN A 278 2.01 6.77 -4.62
CA ASN A 278 1.53 7.27 -3.33
C ASN A 278 0.50 6.34 -2.69
N TRP A 279 -0.01 5.34 -3.42
CA TRP A 279 -0.99 4.38 -2.91
C TRP A 279 -0.37 3.40 -1.90
N PRO A 280 -0.93 3.22 -0.69
CA PRO A 280 -0.48 2.19 0.25
C PRO A 280 -0.66 0.78 -0.32
N PHE A 281 0.33 -0.09 -0.15
CA PHE A 281 0.20 -1.50 -0.55
C PHE A 281 -0.88 -2.22 0.29
N SER A 282 -1.52 -3.24 -0.29
CA SER A 282 -2.55 -4.06 0.39
C SER A 282 -3.76 -3.23 0.88
N ARG A 283 -4.05 -2.10 0.22
CA ARG A 283 -5.21 -1.25 0.54
C ARG A 283 -6.20 -1.26 -0.62
N ASP A 284 -7.41 -1.70 -0.33
CA ASP A 284 -8.56 -1.66 -1.23
C ASP A 284 -8.96 -0.23 -1.61
N VAL A 285 -9.54 -0.07 -2.80
CA VAL A 285 -10.09 1.20 -3.25
C VAL A 285 -11.56 1.28 -2.89
N HIS A 286 -11.94 2.22 -2.04
CA HIS A 286 -13.32 2.37 -1.59
C HIS A 286 -14.04 3.48 -2.34
N VAL A 287 -15.30 3.24 -2.71
CA VAL A 287 -16.15 4.22 -3.40
C VAL A 287 -16.38 5.45 -2.51
N SER A 288 -16.50 5.28 -1.19
CA SER A 288 -16.68 6.39 -0.24
C SER A 288 -15.52 7.38 -0.24
N GLU A 289 -14.28 6.92 -0.46
CA GLU A 289 -13.11 7.78 -0.54
C GLU A 289 -13.13 8.61 -1.82
N VAL A 290 -13.66 8.04 -2.91
CA VAL A 290 -13.87 8.77 -4.17
C VAL A 290 -14.96 9.84 -4.00
N TYR A 291 -16.08 9.53 -3.33
CA TYR A 291 -17.07 10.54 -2.97
C TYR A 291 -16.43 11.69 -2.17
N GLU A 292 -15.70 11.38 -1.10
CA GLU A 292 -15.05 12.40 -0.26
C GLU A 292 -14.03 13.24 -1.04
N LEU A 293 -13.27 12.62 -1.94
CA LEU A 293 -12.32 13.29 -2.80
C LEU A 293 -13.02 14.27 -3.75
N LEU A 294 -14.08 13.82 -4.42
CA LEU A 294 -14.76 14.61 -5.45
C LEU A 294 -15.59 15.73 -4.84
N GLU A 295 -16.23 15.53 -3.68
CA GLU A 295 -16.98 16.59 -2.97
C GLU A 295 -16.11 17.80 -2.60
N LYS A 296 -14.79 17.64 -2.48
CA LYS A 296 -13.84 18.73 -2.19
C LYS A 296 -13.58 19.66 -3.40
N ILE A 297 -14.01 19.28 -4.60
CA ILE A 297 -13.79 20.07 -5.82
C ILE A 297 -14.80 21.22 -5.88
N ASP A 298 -14.31 22.46 -5.91
CA ASP A 298 -15.16 23.64 -6.02
C ASP A 298 -15.96 23.62 -7.33
N GLY A 299 -17.28 23.82 -7.23
CA GLY A 299 -18.22 23.78 -8.35
C GLY A 299 -19.05 22.51 -8.45
N ILE A 300 -18.71 21.45 -7.72
CA ILE A 300 -19.59 20.30 -7.52
C ILE A 300 -20.64 20.68 -6.45
N ASP A 301 -21.92 20.42 -6.76
CA ASP A 301 -23.03 20.62 -5.83
C ASP A 301 -23.29 19.35 -5.03
N TYR A 302 -23.44 18.22 -5.73
CA TYR A 302 -23.49 16.88 -5.15
C TYR A 302 -23.12 15.81 -6.19
N LEU A 303 -22.73 14.62 -5.72
CA LEU A 303 -22.54 13.45 -6.55
C LEU A 303 -23.79 12.56 -6.51
N THR A 304 -24.18 12.05 -7.67
CA THR A 304 -25.37 11.23 -7.83
C THR A 304 -25.02 9.75 -7.84
N ASP A 305 -24.02 9.39 -8.63
CA ASP A 305 -23.60 8.00 -8.81
C ASP A 305 -22.10 7.94 -9.10
N VAL A 306 -21.43 6.96 -8.48
CA VAL A 306 -20.01 6.68 -8.68
C VAL A 306 -19.86 5.16 -8.72
N LEU A 307 -19.31 4.64 -9.83
CA LEU A 307 -19.00 3.23 -9.99
C LEU A 307 -17.53 3.06 -10.33
N LEU A 308 -16.85 2.21 -9.56
CA LEU A 308 -15.50 1.75 -9.86
C LEU A 308 -15.54 0.52 -10.77
N VAL A 309 -14.78 0.56 -11.84
CA VAL A 309 -14.68 -0.52 -12.83
C VAL A 309 -13.22 -0.89 -13.02
N SER A 310 -12.92 -2.18 -13.06
CA SER A 310 -11.58 -2.68 -13.32
C SER A 310 -11.57 -3.62 -14.49
N GLU A 311 -10.86 -3.24 -15.56
CA GLU A 311 -10.76 -4.00 -16.80
C GLU A 311 -9.36 -3.86 -17.41
N CYS A 312 -8.74 -5.00 -17.72
CA CYS A 312 -7.48 -5.07 -18.47
C CYS A 312 -7.76 -5.11 -19.97
N GLN A 313 -6.95 -4.40 -20.74
CA GLN A 313 -6.93 -4.47 -22.19
C GLN A 313 -5.96 -5.57 -22.64
N PRO A 314 -6.16 -6.18 -23.83
CA PRO A 314 -5.28 -7.27 -24.32
C PRO A 314 -3.80 -6.88 -24.47
N GLU A 315 -3.53 -5.61 -24.72
CA GLU A 315 -2.20 -5.02 -24.83
C GLU A 315 -1.51 -4.76 -23.47
N ASP A 316 -2.27 -4.79 -22.37
CA ASP A 316 -1.74 -4.49 -21.04
C ASP A 316 -0.82 -5.61 -20.55
N GLN A 317 0.39 -5.23 -20.14
CA GLN A 317 1.34 -6.14 -19.51
C GLN A 317 1.28 -5.98 -17.99
N HIS A 318 1.47 -7.07 -17.25
CA HIS A 318 1.44 -7.07 -15.78
C HIS A 318 0.15 -6.47 -15.21
N CYS A 319 -0.97 -6.74 -15.89
CA CYS A 319 -2.29 -6.25 -15.53
C CYS A 319 -3.14 -7.35 -14.93
N LEU A 320 -3.87 -7.02 -13.86
CA LEU A 320 -4.95 -7.87 -13.37
C LEU A 320 -6.15 -7.03 -12.94
N ALA A 321 -7.29 -7.32 -13.54
CA ALA A 321 -8.57 -6.78 -13.10
C ALA A 321 -8.98 -7.44 -11.78
N THR A 322 -9.70 -6.70 -10.95
CA THR A 322 -10.10 -7.17 -9.63
C THR A 322 -11.61 -7.22 -9.45
N GLU A 323 -12.02 -7.92 -8.40
CA GLU A 323 -13.42 -8.08 -8.03
C GLU A 323 -13.95 -6.84 -7.29
N THR A 324 -15.23 -6.56 -7.55
CA THR A 324 -15.97 -5.52 -6.85
C THR A 324 -16.34 -6.00 -5.44
N LEU A 325 -16.11 -5.15 -4.46
CA LEU A 325 -16.60 -5.32 -3.09
C LEU A 325 -18.06 -4.88 -3.02
N TRP A 326 -18.92 -5.68 -2.38
CA TRP A 326 -20.36 -5.43 -2.29
C TRP A 326 -20.83 -5.38 -0.83
N ASN A 327 -21.78 -4.50 -0.53
CA ASN A 327 -22.51 -4.55 0.75
C ASN A 327 -23.69 -5.53 0.73
N ASP A 328 -24.33 -5.75 1.88
CA ASP A 328 -25.51 -6.63 2.04
C ASP A 328 -26.73 -6.17 1.22
N ARG A 329 -26.74 -4.89 0.81
CA ARG A 329 -27.77 -4.31 -0.07
C ARG A 329 -27.48 -4.51 -1.55
N GLY A 330 -26.40 -5.22 -1.90
CA GLY A 330 -25.97 -5.46 -3.28
C GLY A 330 -25.48 -4.20 -3.98
N GLU A 331 -24.93 -3.24 -3.24
CA GLU A 331 -24.30 -2.02 -3.80
C GLU A 331 -22.78 -2.20 -3.83
N PRO A 332 -22.12 -1.72 -4.89
CA PRO A 332 -20.66 -1.75 -4.97
C PRO A 332 -20.09 -0.72 -3.99
N ILE A 333 -19.17 -1.16 -3.13
CA ILE A 333 -18.52 -0.31 -2.12
C ILE A 333 -17.03 -0.10 -2.38
N GLY A 334 -16.45 -0.85 -3.32
CA GLY A 334 -15.03 -0.74 -3.63
C GLY A 334 -14.52 -1.79 -4.61
N LEU A 335 -13.20 -1.84 -4.75
CA LEU A 335 -12.43 -2.84 -5.49
C LEU A 335 -11.37 -3.43 -4.56
N GLU A 336 -11.28 -4.76 -4.50
CA GLU A 336 -10.31 -5.47 -3.67
C GLU A 336 -8.90 -5.35 -4.29
N LEU A 337 -7.88 -4.98 -3.51
CA LEU A 337 -6.48 -4.96 -3.97
C LEU A 337 -5.63 -5.85 -3.06
N TYR A 338 -5.03 -6.89 -3.65
CA TYR A 338 -4.13 -7.81 -2.94
C TYR A 338 -2.76 -7.18 -2.69
N ASP A 339 -1.94 -7.82 -1.84
CA ASP A 339 -0.63 -7.33 -1.40
C ASP A 339 0.29 -6.83 -2.53
N HIS A 340 0.23 -7.45 -3.71
CA HIS A 340 1.05 -7.12 -4.88
C HIS A 340 0.34 -6.29 -5.95
N TYR A 341 -0.88 -5.82 -5.67
CA TYR A 341 -1.67 -5.01 -6.59
C TYR A 341 -1.50 -3.52 -6.28
N LEU A 342 -1.30 -2.73 -7.32
CA LEU A 342 -1.32 -1.27 -7.25
C LEU A 342 -2.39 -0.74 -8.22
N PRO A 343 -3.16 0.29 -7.81
CA PRO A 343 -4.11 0.89 -8.72
C PRO A 343 -3.39 1.63 -9.85
N ALA A 344 -3.99 1.62 -11.03
CA ALA A 344 -3.57 2.41 -12.16
C ALA A 344 -4.76 3.19 -12.70
N ASN A 345 -4.72 4.52 -12.63
CA ASN A 345 -5.82 5.35 -13.12
C ASN A 345 -6.03 5.17 -14.63
N ARG A 346 -7.25 4.82 -15.02
CA ARG A 346 -7.70 4.70 -16.42
C ARG A 346 -8.89 5.58 -16.75
N LEU A 347 -9.24 6.52 -15.87
CA LEU A 347 -10.36 7.42 -16.08
C LEU A 347 -10.25 8.18 -17.41
N LYS A 348 -11.32 8.13 -18.20
CA LYS A 348 -11.51 8.90 -19.43
C LYS A 348 -12.62 9.92 -19.27
N LEU A 349 -12.58 11.00 -20.05
CA LEU A 349 -13.58 12.09 -19.99
C LEU A 349 -15.00 11.62 -20.38
N ASP A 350 -15.12 10.63 -21.27
CA ASP A 350 -16.39 10.03 -21.68
C ASP A 350 -17.03 9.15 -20.59
N GLN A 351 -16.32 8.92 -19.48
CA GLN A 351 -16.84 8.24 -18.29
C GLN A 351 -17.39 9.21 -17.23
N ILE A 352 -17.47 10.51 -17.55
CA ILE A 352 -17.96 11.54 -16.63
C ILE A 352 -19.19 12.23 -17.24
N ALA A 353 -20.35 12.02 -16.62
CA ALA A 353 -21.58 12.73 -16.95
C ALA A 353 -21.77 13.91 -15.98
N ILE A 354 -21.82 15.13 -16.53
CA ILE A 354 -21.98 16.36 -15.76
C ILE A 354 -23.24 17.09 -16.23
N ALA A 355 -24.15 17.37 -15.31
CA ALA A 355 -25.31 18.21 -15.58
C ALA A 355 -25.47 19.30 -14.51
N PRO A 356 -26.11 20.45 -14.84
CA PRO A 356 -26.51 21.41 -13.83
C PRO A 356 -27.42 20.75 -12.79
N SER A 357 -27.23 21.09 -11.51
CA SER A 357 -28.04 20.56 -10.39
C SER A 357 -29.56 20.69 -10.62
N ALA A 358 -30.01 21.81 -11.19
CA ALA A 358 -31.43 22.04 -11.52
C ALA A 358 -32.02 21.09 -12.59
N ASN A 359 -31.19 20.31 -13.28
CA ASN A 359 -31.60 19.41 -14.36
C ASN A 359 -31.76 17.95 -13.90
N PHE A 360 -31.49 17.62 -12.64
CA PHE A 360 -31.68 16.25 -12.17
C PHE A 360 -33.15 15.97 -11.86
N LEU A 361 -33.60 14.77 -12.23
CA LEU A 361 -34.88 14.20 -11.84
C LEU A 361 -34.62 12.95 -10.98
N VAL A 362 -35.02 13.01 -9.72
CA VAL A 362 -34.86 11.87 -8.81
C VAL A 362 -35.94 10.83 -9.09
N VAL A 363 -35.51 9.65 -9.52
CA VAL A 363 -36.38 8.52 -9.85
C VAL A 363 -36.16 7.41 -8.84
N GLN A 364 -37.19 7.07 -8.09
CA GLN A 364 -37.19 5.94 -7.17
C GLN A 364 -37.81 4.72 -7.83
N LEU A 365 -37.05 3.64 -7.89
CA LEU A 365 -37.47 2.38 -8.49
C LEU A 365 -37.40 1.26 -7.45
N THR A 366 -38.54 0.67 -7.13
CA THR A 366 -38.61 -0.52 -6.26
C THR A 366 -38.94 -1.75 -7.08
N ILE A 367 -38.05 -2.74 -7.05
CA ILE A 367 -38.16 -3.99 -7.81
C ILE A 367 -38.27 -5.15 -6.83
N LYS A 368 -39.36 -5.93 -6.94
CA LYS A 368 -39.54 -7.16 -6.16
C LYS A 368 -39.53 -8.36 -7.08
N VAL A 369 -38.68 -9.33 -6.80
CA VAL A 369 -38.55 -10.56 -7.59
C VAL A 369 -38.61 -11.81 -6.71
N ARG A 370 -39.03 -12.92 -7.31
CA ARG A 370 -38.92 -14.26 -6.75
C ARG A 370 -37.77 -14.99 -7.43
N ALA A 371 -36.81 -15.46 -6.63
CA ALA A 371 -35.71 -16.28 -7.11
C ALA A 371 -36.20 -17.67 -7.53
N ALA A 372 -35.60 -18.23 -8.58
CA ALA A 372 -35.76 -19.63 -8.95
C ALA A 372 -35.09 -20.55 -7.92
N SER A 373 -35.50 -21.82 -7.90
CA SER A 373 -34.92 -22.81 -6.99
C SER A 373 -33.41 -22.95 -7.24
N GLY A 374 -32.61 -22.85 -6.18
CA GLY A 374 -31.14 -22.92 -6.23
C GLY A 374 -30.42 -21.63 -6.66
N ALA A 375 -31.13 -20.56 -7.02
CA ALA A 375 -30.49 -19.28 -7.34
C ALA A 375 -30.07 -18.53 -6.07
N ASN A 376 -28.88 -17.91 -6.09
CA ASN A 376 -28.39 -17.09 -4.98
C ASN A 376 -29.07 -15.70 -4.99
N PRO A 377 -29.84 -15.34 -3.94
CA PRO A 377 -30.56 -14.06 -3.89
C PRO A 377 -29.66 -12.83 -3.96
N ASP A 378 -28.44 -12.89 -3.41
CA ASP A 378 -27.52 -11.74 -3.38
C ASP A 378 -26.92 -11.48 -4.76
N LEU A 379 -26.54 -12.55 -5.49
CA LEU A 379 -26.08 -12.44 -6.87
C LEU A 379 -27.20 -11.88 -7.77
N LEU A 380 -28.43 -12.35 -7.60
CA LEU A 380 -29.59 -11.81 -8.32
C LEU A 380 -29.82 -10.33 -8.02
N LYS A 381 -29.69 -9.92 -6.75
CA LYS A 381 -29.83 -8.51 -6.37
C LYS A 381 -28.79 -7.63 -7.06
N ARG A 382 -27.52 -8.07 -7.08
CA ARG A 382 -26.41 -7.37 -7.75
C ARG A 382 -26.64 -7.24 -9.25
N GLU A 383 -27.03 -8.33 -9.90
CA GLU A 383 -27.30 -8.35 -11.34
C GLU A 383 -28.48 -7.44 -11.70
N ILE A 384 -29.58 -7.49 -10.95
CA ILE A 384 -30.73 -6.60 -11.18
C ILE A 384 -30.32 -5.13 -11.03
N LYS A 385 -29.55 -4.78 -9.99
CA LYS A 385 -29.05 -3.41 -9.80
C LYS A 385 -28.14 -2.97 -10.94
N SER A 386 -27.21 -3.83 -11.36
CA SER A 386 -26.32 -3.58 -12.50
C SER A 386 -27.09 -3.31 -13.79
N GLN A 387 -28.03 -4.20 -14.16
CA GLN A 387 -28.84 -4.06 -15.37
C GLN A 387 -29.74 -2.81 -15.32
N THR A 388 -30.33 -2.54 -14.16
CA THR A 388 -31.17 -1.34 -13.97
C THR A 388 -30.33 -0.06 -14.11
N ARG A 389 -29.15 -0.02 -13.50
CA ARG A 389 -28.22 1.11 -13.65
C ARG A 389 -27.82 1.30 -15.11
N ALA A 390 -27.38 0.25 -15.81
CA ALA A 390 -27.01 0.33 -17.22
C ALA A 390 -28.17 0.76 -18.14
N PHE A 391 -29.42 0.53 -17.73
CA PHE A 391 -30.61 0.97 -18.48
C PHE A 391 -30.90 2.47 -18.31
N PHE A 392 -30.65 3.04 -17.12
CA PHE A 392 -31.01 4.42 -16.77
C PHE A 392 -29.82 5.39 -16.67
N HIS A 393 -28.58 4.90 -16.68
CA HIS A 393 -27.42 5.75 -16.49
C HIS A 393 -27.05 6.46 -17.82
N PRO A 394 -26.79 7.78 -17.81
CA PRO A 394 -26.61 8.57 -19.03
C PRO A 394 -25.37 8.21 -19.85
N LEU A 395 -24.38 7.57 -19.24
CA LEU A 395 -23.18 7.11 -19.96
C LEU A 395 -23.41 5.84 -20.78
N TYR A 396 -24.52 5.13 -20.57
CA TYR A 396 -24.76 3.87 -21.27
C TYR A 396 -25.45 4.08 -22.63
N PRO A 397 -25.18 3.21 -23.60
CA PRO A 397 -25.77 3.29 -24.94
C PRO A 397 -27.30 3.34 -24.94
N THR A 398 -27.96 2.74 -23.93
CA THR A 398 -29.42 2.70 -23.81
C THR A 398 -30.05 4.09 -23.86
N ILE A 399 -29.58 5.01 -23.00
CA ILE A 399 -30.08 6.39 -22.95
C ILE A 399 -29.58 7.19 -24.16
N CYS A 400 -28.28 7.05 -24.48
CA CYS A 400 -27.68 7.76 -25.60
C CYS A 400 -28.35 7.45 -26.95
N ALA A 401 -28.78 6.20 -27.18
CA ALA A 401 -29.45 5.80 -28.41
C ALA A 401 -30.87 6.39 -28.52
N LEU A 402 -31.55 6.55 -27.39
CA LEU A 402 -32.90 7.13 -27.35
C LEU A 402 -32.88 8.65 -27.46
N ASN A 403 -31.93 9.33 -26.82
CA ASN A 403 -31.89 10.79 -26.77
C ASN A 403 -30.45 11.34 -26.85
N PRO A 404 -29.77 11.20 -28.00
CA PRO A 404 -28.33 11.49 -28.13
C PRO A 404 -27.97 12.96 -27.89
N THR A 405 -28.90 13.88 -28.15
CA THR A 405 -28.69 15.33 -27.95
C THR A 405 -29.32 15.84 -26.65
N GLY A 406 -30.00 14.98 -25.89
CA GLY A 406 -30.82 15.40 -24.74
C GLY A 406 -31.98 16.33 -25.12
N ALA A 407 -32.23 16.61 -26.40
CA ALA A 407 -33.12 17.67 -26.86
C ALA A 407 -34.60 17.25 -26.92
N THR A 408 -34.89 15.96 -26.78
CA THR A 408 -36.27 15.44 -26.78
C THR A 408 -36.70 15.06 -25.37
N ASN A 409 -38.01 15.09 -25.12
CA ASN A 409 -38.56 14.55 -23.88
C ASN A 409 -38.51 13.03 -23.93
N MET A 410 -38.38 12.39 -22.78
CA MET A 410 -38.46 10.93 -22.66
C MET A 410 -39.60 10.54 -21.72
N LYS A 411 -40.09 9.33 -21.87
CA LYS A 411 -41.11 8.72 -21.01
C LYS A 411 -40.58 7.39 -20.48
N ILE A 412 -40.64 7.20 -19.17
CA ILE A 412 -40.47 5.91 -18.53
C ILE A 412 -41.87 5.37 -18.25
N GLU A 413 -42.15 4.12 -18.61
CA GLU A 413 -43.41 3.44 -18.32
C GLU A 413 -43.16 2.04 -17.75
N VAL A 414 -43.83 1.71 -16.67
CA VAL A 414 -43.90 0.35 -16.12
C VAL A 414 -45.19 -0.29 -16.63
N THR A 415 -45.06 -1.27 -17.52
CA THR A 415 -46.21 -1.92 -18.16
C THR A 415 -46.86 -2.95 -17.25
N ALA A 416 -48.08 -3.39 -17.58
CA ALA A 416 -48.81 -4.44 -16.84
C ALA A 416 -48.06 -5.79 -16.76
N THR A 417 -47.04 -5.99 -17.61
CA THR A 417 -46.14 -7.16 -17.63
C THR A 417 -44.89 -7.01 -16.77
N GLN A 418 -44.81 -5.98 -15.93
CA GLN A 418 -43.67 -5.71 -15.04
C GLN A 418 -42.34 -5.57 -15.78
N THR A 419 -42.39 -4.98 -16.97
CA THR A 419 -41.23 -4.52 -17.72
C THR A 419 -41.14 -3.01 -17.64
N ILE A 420 -39.93 -2.48 -17.78
CA ILE A 420 -39.69 -1.03 -17.80
C ILE A 420 -39.45 -0.62 -19.25
N LYS A 421 -40.31 0.24 -19.80
CA LYS A 421 -40.18 0.79 -21.15
C LYS A 421 -39.68 2.24 -21.07
N LEU A 422 -38.60 2.54 -21.77
CA LEU A 422 -38.10 3.89 -22.01
C LEU A 422 -38.45 4.29 -23.44
N SER A 423 -39.08 5.45 -23.65
CA SER A 423 -39.47 5.94 -24.97
C SER A 423 -39.10 7.40 -25.19
N SER A 424 -38.60 7.72 -26.38
CA SER A 424 -38.39 9.12 -26.82
C SER A 424 -39.68 9.71 -27.34
N LEU A 425 -39.94 10.97 -27.02
CA LEU A 425 -41.18 11.67 -27.34
C LEU A 425 -40.92 12.90 -28.20
N ASN A 426 -41.68 13.02 -29.29
CA ASN A 426 -41.73 14.23 -30.10
C ASN A 426 -43.07 14.94 -29.94
N LEU A 427 -43.04 16.26 -29.83
CA LEU A 427 -44.25 17.08 -29.75
C LEU A 427 -44.76 17.37 -31.16
N VAL A 428 -45.94 16.85 -31.51
CA VAL A 428 -46.63 17.08 -32.78
C VAL A 428 -48.06 17.47 -32.46
N ASP A 429 -48.56 18.58 -33.01
CA ASP A 429 -49.93 19.07 -32.79
C ASP A 429 -50.34 19.14 -31.30
N SER A 430 -49.42 19.61 -30.45
CA SER A 430 -49.59 19.69 -28.99
C SER A 430 -49.76 18.35 -28.26
N GLN A 431 -49.43 17.23 -28.91
CA GLN A 431 -49.41 15.90 -28.30
C GLN A 431 -48.02 15.27 -28.42
N TYR A 432 -47.60 14.57 -27.37
CA TYR A 432 -46.36 13.78 -27.42
C TYR A 432 -46.62 12.46 -28.12
N LEU A 433 -45.89 12.21 -29.21
CA LEU A 433 -45.89 10.93 -29.92
C LEU A 433 -44.59 10.18 -29.63
N GLU A 434 -44.72 8.89 -29.29
CA GLU A 434 -43.58 7.98 -29.12
C GLU A 434 -42.89 7.74 -30.47
N THR A 435 -41.57 7.85 -30.51
CA THR A 435 -40.78 7.66 -31.74
C THR A 435 -39.89 6.42 -31.69
N ASN A 436 -39.09 6.31 -30.63
CA ASN A 436 -38.23 5.16 -30.36
C ASN A 436 -38.52 4.65 -28.95
N SER A 437 -38.42 3.34 -28.73
CA SER A 437 -38.60 2.74 -27.41
C SER A 437 -37.71 1.52 -27.17
N LEU A 438 -37.28 1.35 -25.93
CA LEU A 438 -36.54 0.19 -25.44
C LEU A 438 -37.24 -0.37 -24.20
N GLU A 439 -37.18 -1.70 -24.04
CA GLU A 439 -37.77 -2.39 -22.89
C GLU A 439 -36.71 -3.16 -22.11
N LEU A 440 -36.71 -2.99 -20.79
CA LEU A 440 -35.98 -3.81 -19.85
C LEU A 440 -36.91 -4.88 -19.29
N ASN A 441 -36.67 -6.13 -19.69
CA ASN A 441 -37.34 -7.30 -19.14
C ASN A 441 -36.35 -8.12 -18.31
N LEU A 442 -36.35 -7.91 -16.99
CA LEU A 442 -35.41 -8.54 -16.07
C LEU A 442 -35.50 -10.07 -16.09
N ALA A 443 -36.70 -10.65 -16.22
CA ALA A 443 -36.88 -12.11 -16.23
C ALA A 443 -36.27 -12.78 -17.47
N THR A 444 -36.19 -12.06 -18.59
CA THR A 444 -35.61 -12.57 -19.83
C THR A 444 -34.09 -12.41 -19.86
N ILE A 445 -33.58 -11.33 -19.25
CA ILE A 445 -32.16 -10.96 -19.31
C ILE A 445 -31.36 -11.65 -18.20
N ILE A 446 -31.97 -11.86 -17.03
CA ILE A 446 -31.28 -12.37 -15.84
C ILE A 446 -31.72 -13.80 -15.55
N THR A 447 -30.80 -14.74 -15.73
CA THR A 447 -31.03 -16.15 -15.39
C THR A 447 -31.22 -16.31 -13.88
N GLY A 448 -32.24 -17.07 -13.48
CA GLY A 448 -32.52 -17.35 -12.07
C GLY A 448 -33.62 -16.50 -11.45
N ILE A 449 -34.22 -15.57 -12.20
CA ILE A 449 -35.49 -14.94 -11.81
C ILE A 449 -36.63 -15.87 -12.22
N ALA A 450 -37.39 -16.38 -11.24
CA ALA A 450 -38.59 -17.17 -11.52
C ALA A 450 -39.78 -16.29 -11.89
N GLN A 451 -39.91 -15.13 -11.22
CA GLN A 451 -41.01 -14.22 -11.45
C GLN A 451 -40.64 -12.81 -10.97
N VAL A 452 -40.84 -11.78 -11.80
CA VAL A 452 -40.93 -10.39 -11.30
C VAL A 452 -42.30 -10.25 -10.65
N THR A 453 -42.35 -9.80 -9.40
CA THR A 453 -43.60 -9.70 -8.61
C THR A 453 -44.19 -8.30 -8.62
N SER A 454 -43.34 -7.27 -8.58
CA SER A 454 -43.76 -5.89 -8.80
C SER A 454 -42.58 -5.01 -9.19
N ILE A 455 -42.84 -4.03 -10.06
CA ILE A 455 -41.98 -2.87 -10.28
C ILE A 455 -42.80 -1.63 -9.95
N GLN A 456 -42.28 -0.77 -9.08
CA GLN A 456 -42.91 0.49 -8.70
C GLN A 456 -41.97 1.64 -9.05
N LEU A 457 -42.50 2.64 -9.73
CA LEU A 457 -41.80 3.84 -10.17
C LEU A 457 -42.43 5.06 -9.50
N SER A 458 -41.59 5.95 -8.97
CA SER A 458 -42.03 7.25 -8.43
C SER A 458 -40.94 8.30 -8.61
N SER A 459 -41.30 9.58 -8.46
CA SER A 459 -40.33 10.68 -8.47
C SER A 459 -40.67 11.78 -7.49
N ASP A 460 -39.71 12.67 -7.28
CA ASP A 460 -39.87 13.91 -6.53
C ASP A 460 -41.03 14.80 -7.03
N ARG A 461 -41.31 14.78 -8.34
CA ARG A 461 -42.41 15.53 -8.98
C ARG A 461 -43.75 14.83 -8.93
N ASN A 462 -43.78 13.52 -8.74
CA ASN A 462 -45.00 12.73 -8.78
C ASN A 462 -44.94 11.62 -7.73
N GLN A 463 -45.53 11.90 -6.56
CA GLN A 463 -45.51 11.01 -5.39
C GLN A 463 -46.61 9.95 -5.39
N GLU A 464 -47.61 10.06 -6.28
CA GLU A 464 -48.56 8.97 -6.50
C GLU A 464 -47.92 7.89 -7.39
N PRO A 465 -48.07 6.60 -7.09
CA PRO A 465 -47.53 5.51 -7.90
C PRO A 465 -48.24 5.46 -9.26
N GLY A 466 -47.77 6.28 -10.19
CA GLY A 466 -48.17 6.27 -11.60
C GLY A 466 -47.45 5.15 -12.36
N GLY A 467 -48.07 4.67 -13.43
CA GLY A 467 -47.44 3.70 -14.35
C GLY A 467 -46.38 4.34 -15.25
N TRP A 468 -46.27 5.66 -15.33
CA TRP A 468 -45.30 6.34 -16.20
C TRP A 468 -44.83 7.70 -15.65
N LEU A 469 -43.71 8.17 -16.17
CA LEU A 469 -43.03 9.41 -15.77
C LEU A 469 -42.46 10.14 -17.00
N LEU A 470 -42.66 11.47 -17.06
CA LEU A 470 -42.10 12.34 -18.11
C LEU A 470 -40.75 12.92 -17.67
N ILE A 471 -39.73 12.73 -18.49
CA ILE A 471 -38.41 13.36 -18.38
C ILE A 471 -38.37 14.48 -19.41
N LYS A 472 -38.13 15.72 -18.97
CA LYS A 472 -38.04 16.85 -19.91
C LYS A 472 -36.71 16.84 -20.64
N ALA A 473 -36.68 17.47 -21.81
CA ALA A 473 -35.45 17.71 -22.56
C ALA A 473 -34.40 18.41 -21.66
N GLY A 474 -33.18 17.90 -21.69
CA GLY A 474 -32.06 18.35 -20.88
C GLY A 474 -32.03 17.86 -19.44
N GLU A 475 -33.03 17.09 -18.98
CA GLU A 475 -33.02 16.47 -17.65
C GLU A 475 -32.20 15.18 -17.62
N VAL A 476 -31.54 14.94 -16.49
CA VAL A 476 -30.74 13.74 -16.22
C VAL A 476 -31.34 12.96 -15.07
N ILE A 477 -31.37 11.64 -15.18
CA ILE A 477 -31.98 10.76 -14.19
C ILE A 477 -31.01 10.54 -13.02
N ASP A 478 -31.41 10.88 -11.80
CA ASP A 478 -30.83 10.36 -10.56
C ASP A 478 -31.62 9.11 -10.15
N LEU A 479 -31.10 7.93 -10.47
CA LEU A 479 -31.76 6.66 -10.18
C LEU A 479 -31.46 6.20 -8.75
N ARG A 480 -32.51 6.02 -7.95
CA ARG A 480 -32.45 5.38 -6.62
C ARG A 480 -33.21 4.07 -6.65
N SER A 481 -32.48 2.95 -6.69
CA SER A 481 -33.08 1.62 -6.81
C SER A 481 -33.07 0.83 -5.49
N LEU A 482 -34.23 0.24 -5.16
CA LEU A 482 -34.40 -0.73 -4.08
C LEU A 482 -34.80 -2.07 -4.67
N VAL A 483 -34.03 -3.12 -4.38
CA VAL A 483 -34.28 -4.46 -4.91
C VAL A 483 -34.51 -5.45 -3.77
N GLU A 484 -35.69 -6.06 -3.76
CA GLU A 484 -36.07 -7.12 -2.83
C GLU A 484 -36.14 -8.46 -3.57
N VAL A 485 -35.36 -9.44 -3.12
CA VAL A 485 -35.33 -10.79 -3.68
C VAL A 485 -35.87 -11.76 -2.64
N ASN A 486 -37.04 -12.33 -2.90
CA ASN A 486 -37.61 -13.37 -2.05
C ASN A 486 -37.14 -14.74 -2.55
N SER A 487 -36.60 -15.56 -1.65
CA SER A 487 -36.31 -16.96 -1.93
C SER A 487 -37.61 -17.73 -2.12
N ALA A 488 -37.64 -18.67 -3.07
CA ALA A 488 -38.65 -19.70 -3.04
C ALA A 488 -38.45 -20.50 -1.74
N ILE A 489 -39.45 -20.54 -0.86
CA ILE A 489 -39.42 -21.40 0.32
C ILE A 489 -39.19 -22.82 -0.18
N THR A 490 -38.00 -23.37 0.06
CA THR A 490 -37.76 -24.81 -0.03
C THR A 490 -38.60 -25.44 1.06
N GLY A 491 -39.71 -26.07 0.65
CA GLY A 491 -40.48 -26.96 1.52
C GLY A 491 -39.70 -28.21 1.85
#